data_AF-A0A2C9U7Q5-F1
#
_entry.id   AF-A0A2C9U7Q5-F1
#
_cell.length_a   1.000
_cell.length_b   1.000
_cell.length_c   1.000
_cell.angle_alpha   90.00
_cell.angle_beta   90.00
_cell.angle_gamma   90.00
#
_symmetry.space_group_name_H-M   'P 1'
#
loop_
_entity.id
_entity.type
_entity.pdbx_description
1 polymer ?
#
loop_
_entity_poly.entity_id
_entity_poly.type
_entity_poly.pdbx_seq_one_letter_code
_entity_poly.pdbx_strand_id
1 'polypeptide(L)'
;MTLWGKLEIHFWIDAPADQFHDVFSSQPYLIPNMSPHKILGVDLLEGEWGKEGTIICWKYFYVIEGDVSKEYKSFKLTVQATPKGEGSVVRWTLEYEKIHENIRDPYSLLEFIVQFSKDVSAHLVKYPKK
;
A
#
# COMPACT_ATOMS: atom_id res chain seq x y z
N MET A 1 4.67 -28.21 2.15
CA MET A 1 4.06 -27.11 1.38
C MET A 1 4.35 -25.82 2.12
N THR A 2 4.80 -24.78 1.43
CA THR A 2 5.30 -23.56 2.08
C THR A 2 4.13 -22.63 2.40
N LEU A 3 3.94 -22.30 3.69
CA LEU A 3 2.93 -21.34 4.14
C LEU A 3 3.36 -19.88 3.89
N TRP A 4 4.66 -19.67 3.71
CA TRP A 4 5.23 -18.38 3.37
C TRP A 4 5.18 -18.14 1.86
N GLY A 5 4.70 -16.95 1.46
CA GLY A 5 4.69 -16.47 0.10
C GLY A 5 5.24 -15.05 0.00
N LYS A 6 5.79 -14.74 -1.17
CA LYS A 6 6.25 -13.40 -1.53
C LYS A 6 5.75 -13.07 -2.93
N LEU A 7 5.11 -11.92 -3.06
CA LEU A 7 4.63 -11.39 -4.32
C LEU A 7 5.22 -10.00 -4.53
N GLU A 8 5.63 -9.71 -5.75
CA GLU A 8 6.31 -8.47 -6.09
C GLU A 8 5.71 -7.90 -7.37
N ILE A 9 5.43 -6.60 -7.36
CA ILE A 9 4.94 -5.90 -8.54
C ILE A 9 5.68 -4.57 -8.69
N HIS A 10 6.11 -4.29 -9.91
CA HIS A 10 6.71 -3.02 -10.29
C HIS A 10 5.87 -2.37 -11.37
N PHE A 11 5.62 -1.08 -11.25
CA PHE A 11 4.96 -0.30 -12.29
C PHE A 11 5.45 1.12 -12.26
N TRP A 12 5.36 1.77 -13.41
CA TRP A 12 5.67 3.18 -13.54
C TRP A 12 4.46 4.03 -13.20
N ILE A 13 4.70 5.16 -12.54
CA ILE A 13 3.75 6.20 -12.20
C ILE A 13 4.27 7.55 -12.65
N ASP A 14 3.38 8.44 -13.06
CA ASP A 14 3.70 9.81 -13.46
C ASP A 14 4.10 10.70 -12.27
N ALA A 15 3.67 10.37 -11.04
CA ALA A 15 3.99 11.21 -9.88
C ALA A 15 5.47 11.07 -9.44
N PRO A 16 6.09 12.15 -8.95
CA PRO A 16 7.46 12.12 -8.45
C PRO A 16 7.58 11.33 -7.15
N ALA A 17 8.73 10.66 -6.98
CA ALA A 17 8.94 9.65 -5.95
C ALA A 17 8.84 10.25 -4.55
N ASP A 18 9.33 11.48 -4.38
CA ASP A 18 9.25 12.23 -3.13
C ASP A 18 7.81 12.51 -2.71
N GLN A 19 6.95 12.96 -3.63
CA GLN A 19 5.54 13.22 -3.32
C GLN A 19 4.79 11.93 -3.01
N PHE A 20 5.06 10.86 -3.76
CA PHE A 20 4.47 9.56 -3.49
C PHE A 20 4.92 9.06 -2.12
N HIS A 21 6.23 9.04 -1.83
CA HIS A 21 6.77 8.63 -0.54
C HIS A 21 6.22 9.47 0.62
N ASP A 22 6.11 10.79 0.45
CA ASP A 22 5.58 11.70 1.45
C ASP A 22 4.09 11.46 1.76
N VAL A 23 3.28 11.05 0.78
CA VAL A 23 1.88 10.67 1.02
C VAL A 23 1.78 9.44 1.94
N PHE A 24 2.63 8.44 1.73
CA PHE A 24 2.63 7.22 2.54
C PHE A 24 3.33 7.38 3.89
N SER A 25 4.32 8.26 3.98
CA SER A 25 5.13 8.48 5.17
C SER A 25 4.57 9.58 6.09
N SER A 26 4.23 10.74 5.52
CA SER A 26 3.88 11.96 6.28
C SER A 26 2.38 12.24 6.33
N GLN A 27 1.61 11.85 5.30
CA GLN A 27 0.18 12.20 5.20
C GLN A 27 -0.76 11.06 4.79
N PRO A 28 -0.71 9.92 5.46
CA PRO A 28 -1.56 8.80 5.09
C PRO A 28 -3.04 9.04 5.44
N TYR A 29 -3.38 10.06 6.22
CA TYR A 29 -4.77 10.52 6.42
C TYR A 29 -5.40 11.17 5.17
N LEU A 30 -4.61 11.56 4.15
CA LEU A 30 -5.13 12.08 2.89
C LEU A 30 -5.52 10.98 1.90
N ILE A 31 -5.04 9.77 2.11
CA ILE A 31 -5.28 8.62 1.25
C ILE A 31 -6.77 8.25 1.10
N PRO A 32 -7.59 8.27 2.16
CA PRO A 32 -9.04 8.11 2.03
C PRO A 32 -9.68 9.20 1.14
N ASN A 33 -9.15 10.43 1.13
CA ASN A 33 -9.64 11.49 0.24
C ASN A 33 -9.19 11.30 -1.22
N MET A 34 -8.02 10.71 -1.45
CA MET A 34 -7.54 10.42 -2.81
C MET A 34 -8.28 9.22 -3.43
N SER A 35 -8.66 8.25 -2.60
CA SER A 35 -9.35 7.05 -3.05
C SER A 35 -10.46 6.61 -2.08
N PRO A 36 -11.54 7.40 -1.95
CA PRO A 36 -12.62 7.18 -0.96
C PRO A 36 -13.45 5.92 -1.23
N HIS A 37 -13.38 5.41 -2.46
CA HIS A 37 -14.05 4.19 -2.90
C HIS A 37 -13.28 2.91 -2.52
N LYS A 38 -12.08 3.03 -1.93
CA LYS A 38 -11.17 1.91 -1.63
C LYS A 38 -10.64 1.91 -0.20
N ILE A 39 -10.41 3.09 0.41
CA ILE A 39 -9.85 3.21 1.76
C ILE A 39 -10.75 4.09 2.60
N LEU A 40 -11.19 3.56 3.75
CA LEU A 40 -12.20 4.18 4.60
C LEU A 40 -11.57 4.86 5.83
N GLY A 41 -10.36 4.46 6.22
CA GLY A 41 -9.58 5.16 7.24
C GLY A 41 -8.15 4.65 7.38
N VAL A 42 -7.32 5.48 7.99
CA VAL A 42 -5.97 5.09 8.42
C VAL A 42 -5.85 5.48 9.89
N ASP A 43 -5.51 4.51 10.72
CA ASP A 43 -5.31 4.70 12.16
C ASP A 43 -3.84 4.42 12.49
N LEU A 44 -3.21 5.34 13.18
CA LEU A 44 -1.87 5.14 13.70
C LEU A 44 -1.94 4.15 14.88
N LEU A 45 -1.23 3.01 14.82
CA LEU A 45 -1.18 2.07 15.95
C LEU A 45 -0.11 2.50 16.95
N GLU A 46 1.11 2.70 16.47
CA GLU A 46 2.26 3.05 17.29
C GLU A 46 3.21 3.96 16.51
N GLY A 47 3.81 4.95 17.18
CA GLY A 47 4.78 5.89 16.59
C GLY A 47 4.20 7.26 16.24
N GLU A 48 4.93 8.01 15.41
CA GLU A 48 4.56 9.35 14.92
C GLU A 48 4.76 9.37 13.40
N TRP A 49 3.80 9.90 12.64
CA TRP A 49 3.88 10.01 11.19
C TRP A 49 5.24 10.57 10.74
N GLY A 50 5.94 9.87 9.85
CA GLY A 50 7.25 10.28 9.33
C GLY A 50 8.48 9.93 10.18
N LYS A 51 8.36 9.17 11.28
CA LYS A 51 9.52 8.66 12.05
C LYS A 51 9.76 7.16 11.87
N GLU A 52 11.03 6.75 11.88
CA GLU A 52 11.42 5.34 11.96
C GLU A 52 10.83 4.69 13.22
N GLY A 53 10.28 3.48 13.08
CA GLY A 53 9.57 2.77 14.16
C GLY A 53 8.05 2.96 14.17
N THR A 54 7.49 3.67 13.19
CA THR A 54 6.04 3.87 13.09
C THR A 54 5.32 2.65 12.52
N ILE A 55 4.35 2.14 13.27
CA ILE A 55 3.43 1.07 12.87
C ILE A 55 2.09 1.72 12.50
N ILE A 56 1.80 1.74 11.20
CA ILE A 56 0.58 2.32 10.64
C ILE A 56 -0.48 1.22 10.48
N CYS A 57 -1.64 1.31 11.15
CA CYS A 57 -2.81 0.51 10.78
C CYS A 57 -3.53 1.16 9.62
N TRP A 58 -3.68 0.42 8.54
CA TRP A 58 -4.60 0.81 7.48
C TRP A 58 -5.93 0.11 7.76
N LYS A 59 -6.99 0.88 8.08
CA LYS A 59 -8.35 0.32 8.16
C LYS A 59 -8.95 0.31 6.77
N TYR A 60 -8.70 -0.79 6.05
CA TYR A 60 -9.34 -1.08 4.78
C TYR A 60 -10.81 -1.45 5.02
N PHE A 61 -11.74 -0.85 4.27
CA PHE A 61 -13.09 -1.41 4.12
C PHE A 61 -13.22 -1.94 2.69
N TYR A 62 -13.34 -3.26 2.60
CA TYR A 62 -14.09 -3.96 1.56
C TYR A 62 -13.56 -3.98 0.11
N VAL A 63 -12.38 -4.56 -0.13
CA VAL A 63 -12.12 -5.34 -1.38
C VAL A 63 -11.16 -6.53 -1.14
N ILE A 64 -11.18 -7.08 0.07
CA ILE A 64 -10.75 -8.45 0.32
C ILE A 64 -11.85 -8.98 1.21
N GLU A 65 -12.56 -10.01 0.77
CA GLU A 65 -13.67 -10.62 1.50
C GLU A 65 -13.18 -11.29 2.79
N GLY A 66 -12.73 -10.51 3.78
CA GLY A 66 -12.15 -11.09 4.99
C GLY A 66 -11.29 -10.12 5.78
N ASP A 67 -11.33 -10.31 7.10
CA ASP A 67 -10.32 -9.78 8.00
C ASP A 67 -9.01 -10.50 7.68
N VAL A 68 -8.02 -9.80 7.12
CA VAL A 68 -6.73 -10.37 6.67
C VAL A 68 -6.04 -11.16 7.80
N SER A 69 -6.27 -10.78 9.06
CA SER A 69 -5.76 -11.47 10.25
C SER A 69 -6.32 -12.89 10.42
N LYS A 70 -7.48 -13.20 9.80
CA LYS A 70 -8.10 -14.53 9.84
C LYS A 70 -7.57 -15.49 8.79
N GLU A 71 -6.88 -14.99 7.77
CA GLU A 71 -6.34 -15.80 6.67
C GLU A 71 -4.80 -15.86 6.70
N TYR A 72 -4.16 -14.79 7.18
CA TYR A 72 -2.70 -14.66 7.20
C TYR A 72 -2.19 -14.38 8.61
N LYS A 73 -1.19 -15.16 9.03
CA LYS A 73 -0.54 -15.08 10.34
C LYS A 73 0.47 -13.93 10.40
N SER A 74 1.14 -13.68 9.29
CA SER A 74 2.05 -12.55 9.09
C SER A 74 1.75 -11.93 7.75
N PHE A 75 1.72 -10.61 7.72
CA PHE A 75 1.44 -9.85 6.52
C PHE A 75 2.29 -8.59 6.54
N LYS A 76 3.18 -8.46 5.58
CA LYS A 76 4.12 -7.34 5.49
C LYS A 76 4.10 -6.77 4.08
N LEU A 77 3.76 -5.49 4.01
CA LEU A 77 3.72 -4.76 2.76
C LEU A 77 4.84 -3.72 2.76
N THR A 78 5.70 -3.79 1.75
CA THR A 78 6.82 -2.87 1.56
C THR A 78 6.64 -2.11 0.26
N VAL A 79 6.71 -0.79 0.32
CA VAL A 79 6.69 0.10 -0.84
C VAL A 79 8.05 0.74 -1.05
N GLN A 80 8.51 0.78 -2.29
CA GLN A 80 9.72 1.48 -2.68
C GLN A 80 9.42 2.32 -3.91
N ALA A 81 9.53 3.64 -3.79
CA ALA A 81 9.46 4.55 -4.92
C ALA A 81 10.89 4.89 -5.37
N THR A 82 11.19 4.69 -6.64
CA THR A 82 12.48 5.03 -7.24
C THR A 82 12.24 6.08 -8.33
N PRO A 83 12.86 7.27 -8.26
CA PRO A 83 12.71 8.29 -9.29
C PRO A 83 13.27 7.77 -10.63
N LYS A 84 12.54 7.98 -11.72
CA LYS A 84 12.95 7.56 -13.06
C LYS A 84 12.41 8.54 -14.12
N GLY A 85 13.27 9.44 -14.58
CA GLY A 85 12.89 10.46 -15.57
C GLY A 85 11.96 11.50 -14.96
N GLU A 86 10.87 11.81 -15.66
CA GLU A 86 9.83 12.76 -15.20
C GLU A 86 8.83 12.13 -14.20
N GLY A 87 8.88 10.81 -14.01
CA GLY A 87 8.02 10.09 -13.08
C GLY A 87 8.82 9.16 -12.15
N SER A 88 8.14 8.13 -11.65
CA SER A 88 8.74 7.19 -10.69
C SER A 88 8.37 5.74 -11.01
N VAL A 89 9.25 4.82 -10.65
CA VAL A 89 8.92 3.39 -10.60
C VAL A 89 8.60 3.04 -9.16
N VAL A 90 7.40 2.55 -8.93
CA VAL A 90 6.99 2.03 -7.62
C VAL A 90 7.09 0.51 -7.64
N ARG A 91 7.77 -0.03 -6.64
CA ARG A 91 7.85 -1.45 -6.34
C ARG A 91 7.10 -1.73 -5.06
N TRP A 92 6.07 -2.56 -5.18
CA TRP A 92 5.37 -3.14 -4.04
C TRP A 92 5.84 -4.57 -3.83
N THR A 93 6.21 -4.88 -2.59
CA THR A 93 6.59 -6.20 -2.15
C THR A 93 5.64 -6.63 -1.05
N LEU A 94 4.95 -7.73 -1.29
CA LEU A 94 4.01 -8.33 -0.37
C LEU A 94 4.56 -9.66 0.13
N GLU A 95 4.91 -9.71 1.41
CA GLU A 95 5.33 -10.91 2.12
C GLU A 95 4.20 -11.36 3.04
N TYR A 96 3.82 -12.64 2.99
CA TYR A 96 2.73 -13.17 3.80
C TYR A 96 3.00 -14.59 4.28
N GLU A 97 2.45 -14.93 5.43
CA GLU A 97 2.41 -16.26 6.01
C GLU A 97 0.94 -16.68 6.12
N LYS A 98 0.53 -17.70 5.37
CA LYS A 98 -0.82 -18.27 5.43
C LYS A 98 -1.01 -19.00 6.77
N ILE A 99 -2.20 -18.91 7.34
CA ILE A 99 -2.55 -19.69 8.56
C ILE A 99 -2.70 -21.18 8.22
N HIS A 100 -3.18 -21.49 7.00
CA HIS A 100 -3.25 -22.85 6.47
C HIS A 100 -3.06 -22.89 4.95
N GLU A 101 -2.72 -24.06 4.43
CA GLU A 101 -2.41 -24.29 3.01
C GLU A 101 -3.56 -23.97 2.02
N ASN A 102 -4.81 -24.08 2.47
CA ASN A 102 -6.00 -23.81 1.65
C ASN A 102 -6.31 -22.30 1.47
N ILE A 103 -5.50 -21.40 2.03
CA ILE A 103 -5.66 -19.95 1.80
C ILE A 103 -5.15 -19.60 0.40
N ARG A 104 -5.98 -18.88 -0.37
CA ARG A 104 -5.61 -18.38 -1.69
C ARG A 104 -4.54 -17.31 -1.56
N ASP A 105 -3.67 -17.19 -2.56
CA ASP A 105 -2.68 -16.11 -2.55
C ASP A 105 -3.35 -14.74 -2.74
N PRO A 106 -2.85 -13.67 -2.10
CA PRO A 106 -3.49 -12.35 -2.05
C PRO A 106 -3.29 -11.54 -3.35
N TYR A 107 -3.52 -12.14 -4.52
CA TYR A 107 -3.42 -11.46 -5.81
C TYR A 107 -4.40 -10.29 -5.95
N SER A 108 -5.64 -10.45 -5.47
CA SER A 108 -6.64 -9.38 -5.47
C SER A 108 -6.16 -8.15 -4.68
N LEU A 109 -5.39 -8.36 -3.62
CA LEU A 109 -4.82 -7.28 -2.83
C LEU A 109 -3.68 -6.56 -3.56
N LEU A 110 -2.85 -7.28 -4.32
CA LEU A 110 -1.87 -6.62 -5.21
C LEU A 110 -2.53 -5.77 -6.27
N GLU A 111 -3.59 -6.28 -6.91
CA GLU A 111 -4.35 -5.49 -7.89
C GLU A 111 -4.95 -4.24 -7.26
N PHE A 112 -5.52 -4.37 -6.06
CA PHE A 112 -6.00 -3.24 -5.28
C PHE A 112 -4.89 -2.22 -5.00
N ILE A 113 -3.70 -2.66 -4.56
CA ILE A 113 -2.55 -1.80 -4.27
C ILE A 113 -2.06 -1.07 -5.53
N VAL A 114 -2.05 -1.75 -6.67
CA VAL A 114 -1.70 -1.13 -7.97
C VAL A 114 -2.71 -0.04 -8.31
N GLN A 115 -3.99 -0.34 -8.25
CA GLN A 115 -5.05 0.61 -8.55
C GLN A 115 -5.01 1.80 -7.59
N PHE A 116 -4.81 1.53 -6.31
CA PHE A 116 -4.66 2.54 -5.28
C PHE A 116 -3.46 3.46 -5.53
N SER A 117 -2.31 2.90 -5.90
CA SER A 117 -1.11 3.68 -6.22
C SER A 117 -1.32 4.55 -7.46
N LYS A 118 -2.08 4.08 -8.44
CA LYS A 118 -2.46 4.86 -9.63
C LYS A 118 -3.39 6.01 -9.28
N ASP A 119 -4.38 5.80 -8.41
CA ASP A 119 -5.27 6.87 -7.94
C ASP A 119 -4.49 7.96 -7.18
N VAL A 120 -3.59 7.56 -6.29
CA VAL A 120 -2.68 8.49 -5.58
C VAL A 120 -1.82 9.24 -6.57
N SER A 121 -1.19 8.55 -7.53
CA SER A 121 -0.38 9.19 -8.57
C SER A 121 -1.19 10.20 -9.38
N ALA A 122 -2.38 9.83 -9.85
CA ALA A 122 -3.25 10.71 -10.62
C ALA A 122 -3.67 11.95 -9.81
N HIS A 123 -3.95 11.78 -8.52
CA HIS A 123 -4.27 12.89 -7.63
C HIS A 123 -3.06 13.81 -7.41
N LEU A 124 -1.85 13.27 -7.22
CA LEU A 124 -0.62 14.04 -7.06
C LEU A 124 -0.23 14.81 -8.33
N VAL A 125 -0.44 14.22 -9.51
CA VAL A 125 -0.23 14.91 -10.79
C VAL A 125 -1.24 16.05 -10.96
N LYS A 126 -2.49 15.84 -10.52
CA LYS A 126 -3.55 16.86 -10.60
C LYS A 126 -3.38 17.99 -9.58
N TYR A 127 -2.86 17.67 -8.40
CA TYR A 127 -2.63 18.61 -7.30
C TYR A 127 -1.18 18.51 -6.81
N PRO A 128 -0.22 19.04 -7.60
CA PRO A 128 1.17 19.01 -7.22
C PRO A 128 1.38 19.82 -5.93
N LYS A 129 2.08 19.23 -4.95
CA LYS A 129 2.52 20.00 -3.77
C LYS A 129 3.49 21.09 -4.24
N LYS A 130 3.12 22.35 -3.99
CA LYS A 130 3.93 23.54 -4.29
C LYS A 130 5.08 23.68 -3.30
#